data_AF-A0A933GM16-F1
#
_entry.id   AF-A0A933GM16-F1
#
_cell.length_a   1.000
_cell.length_b   1.000
_cell.length_c   1.000
_cell.angle_alpha   90.00
_cell.angle_beta   90.00
_cell.angle_gamma   90.00
#
_symmetry.space_group_name_H-M   'P 1'
#
loop_
_entity.id
_entity.type
_entity.pdbx_description
1 polymer ?
#
loop_
_entity_poly.entity_id
_entity_poly.type
_entity_poly.pdbx_seq_one_letter_code
_entity_poly.pdbx_strand_id
1 'polypeptide(L)' 'MEISSIEELVAYLKNNKRFFYDKFGVTRIGVFGSFARHNQATSSDIDIMRFVAEDKELEYEL' A
#
# COMPACT_ATOMS: atom_id res chain seq x y z
N MET A 1 -8.20 4.75 -11.89
CA MET A 1 -7.09 3.87 -12.29
C MET A 1 -7.51 2.48 -11.87
N GLU A 2 -7.71 1.56 -12.81
CA GLU A 2 -7.85 0.15 -12.47
C GLU A 2 -6.44 -0.44 -12.39
N ILE A 3 -6.10 -1.03 -11.24
CA ILE A 3 -4.84 -1.74 -11.04
C ILE A 3 -5.16 -3.22 -11.24
N SER A 4 -4.54 -3.84 -12.24
CA SER A 4 -4.85 -5.22 -12.66
C SER A 4 -3.72 -6.21 -12.35
N SER A 5 -2.51 -5.71 -12.13
CA SER A 5 -1.32 -6.50 -11.81
C SER A 5 -0.59 -6.01 -10.57
N ILE A 6 0.21 -6.89 -9.96
CA ILE A 6 1.08 -6.52 -8.83
C ILE A 6 2.17 -5.55 -9.29
N GLU A 7 2.63 -5.63 -10.54
CA GLU A 7 3.61 -4.72 -11.10
C GLU A 7 3.05 -3.28 -11.21
N GLU A 8 1.81 -3.14 -11.69
CA GLU A 8 1.09 -1.85 -11.71
C GLU A 8 0.89 -1.31 -10.29
N LEU A 9 0.49 -2.17 -9.35
CA LEU A 9 0.33 -1.79 -7.95
C LEU A 9 1.65 -1.26 -7.37
N VAL A 10 2.74 -2.01 -7.55
CA VAL A 10 4.06 -1.62 -7.06
C VAL A 10 4.55 -0.35 -7.72
N ALA A 11 4.32 -0.16 -9.02
CA ALA A 11 4.66 1.07 -9.73
C ALA A 11 3.88 2.27 -9.17
N TYR A 12 2.58 2.12 -8.97
CA TYR A 12 1.74 3.14 -8.35
C TYR A 12 2.24 3.51 -6.94
N LEU A 13 2.49 2.52 -6.09
CA LEU A 13 2.98 2.74 -4.73
C LEU A 13 4.34 3.45 -4.71
N LYS A 14 5.27 3.05 -5.60
CA LYS A 14 6.60 3.68 -5.72
C LYS A 14 6.52 5.12 -6.21
N ASN A 15 5.68 5.40 -7.20
CA ASN A 15 5.51 6.75 -7.75
C ASN A 15 4.89 7.72 -6.73
N ASN A 16 4.09 7.19 -5.80
CA ASN A 16 3.43 7.98 -4.75
C ASN A 16 4.11 7.90 -3.38
N LYS A 17 5.31 7.30 -3.28
CA LYS A 17 6.00 7.08 -1.99
C LYS A 17 6.13 8.35 -1.14
N ARG A 18 6.38 9.51 -1.77
CA ARG A 18 6.52 10.79 -1.08
C ARG A 18 5.20 11.25 -0.47
N PHE A 19 4.09 11.09 -1.18
CA PHE A 19 2.76 11.38 -0.65
C PHE A 19 2.44 10.50 0.57
N PHE A 20 2.74 9.20 0.51
CA PHE A 20 2.49 8.31 1.65
C PHE A 20 3.35 8.63 2.87
N TYR A 21 4.62 9.01 2.64
CA TYR A 21 5.50 9.45 3.72
C TYR A 21 5.03 10.79 4.33
N ASP A 22 4.83 11.80 3.50
CA ASP A 22 4.51 13.16 3.95
C ASP A 22 3.14 13.19 4.66
N LYS A 23 2.13 12.48 4.13
CA LYS A 23 0.76 12.50 4.66
C LYS A 23 0.53 11.50 5.79
N PHE A 24 1.13 10.32 5.74
CA PHE A 24 0.79 9.22 6.65
C PHE A 24 1.99 8.65 7.41
N GLY A 25 3.18 9.23 7.26
CA GLY A 25 4.41 8.74 7.92
C GLY A 25 4.84 7.36 7.46
N VAL A 26 4.36 6.88 6.32
CA VAL A 26 4.61 5.52 5.85
C VAL A 26 6.06 5.39 5.37
N THR A 27 6.81 4.49 6.01
CA THR A 27 8.21 4.19 5.70
C THR A 27 8.35 2.91 4.88
N ARG A 28 7.42 1.96 5.04
CA ARG A 28 7.34 0.73 4.23
C ARG A 28 5.89 0.33 4.00
N ILE A 29 5.64 -0.34 2.87
CA ILE A 29 4.35 -0.95 2.54
C ILE A 29 4.60 -2.41 2.20
N GLY A 30 3.90 -3.31 2.89
CA GLY A 30 3.80 -4.71 2.51
C GLY A 30 2.49 -4.93 1.76
N VAL A 31 2.54 -5.62 0.61
CA VAL A 31 1.35 -6.06 -0.12
C VAL A 31 1.09 -7.52 0.23
N PHE A 32 -0.17 -7.86 0.50
CA PHE A 32 -0.60 -9.20 0.88
C PHE A 32 -1.76 -9.65 -0.01
N GLY A 33 -2.42 -10.74 0.39
CA GLY A 33 -3.64 -11.18 -0.26
C GLY A 33 -3.43 -11.75 -1.65
N SER A 34 -4.38 -11.49 -2.54
CA SER A 34 -4.39 -12.08 -3.88
C SER A 34 -3.30 -11.50 -4.80
N PHE A 35 -3.03 -10.21 -4.70
CA PHE A 35 -1.98 -9.52 -5.45
C PHE A 35 -0.58 -10.08 -5.15
N ALA A 36 -0.27 -10.34 -3.87
CA ALA A 36 1.01 -10.94 -3.49
C ALA A 36 1.18 -12.39 -4.00
N ARG A 37 0.08 -13.09 -4.31
CA ARG A 37 0.07 -14.46 -4.83
C ARG A 37 -0.10 -14.53 -6.35
N HIS A 38 -0.14 -13.39 -7.04
CA HIS A 38 -0.40 -13.29 -8.48
C HIS A 38 -1.72 -13.97 -8.92
N ASN A 39 -2.72 -14.02 -8.04
CA ASN A 39 -4.02 -14.67 -8.30
C ASN A 39 -5.21 -13.71 -8.11
N GLN A 40 -4.97 -12.41 -8.21
CA GLN A 40 -5.99 -11.38 -8.18
C GLN A 40 -6.92 -11.46 -9.40
N ALA A 41 -8.20 -11.18 -9.17
CA ALA A 41 -9.19 -10.93 -10.21
C ALA A 41 -9.45 -9.42 -10.32
N THR A 42 -10.14 -8.98 -11.37
CA THR A 42 -10.56 -7.58 -11.52
C THR A 42 -11.46 -7.07 -10.38
N SER A 43 -12.13 -7.99 -9.69
CA SER A 43 -12.94 -7.71 -8.50
C SER A 43 -12.19 -7.88 -7.18
N SER A 44 -10.87 -8.13 -7.21
CA SER A 44 -10.09 -8.29 -5.98
C SER A 44 -9.79 -6.95 -5.33
N ASP A 45 -9.93 -6.92 -4.00
CA ASP A 45 -9.41 -5.85 -3.17
C ASP A 45 -7.87 -5.88 -3.12
N ILE A 46 -7.27 -4.79 -2.64
CA ILE A 46 -5.83 -4.68 -2.42
C ILE A 46 -5.56 -4.64 -0.92
N ASP A 47 -4.97 -5.73 -0.40
CA ASP A 47 -4.57 -5.83 1.00
C ASP A 47 -3.17 -5.24 1.22
N ILE A 48 -3.07 -4.21 2.09
CA ILE A 48 -1.80 -3.57 2.44
C ILE A 48 -1.57 -3.52 3.95
N MET A 49 -0.31 -3.69 4.35
CA MET A 49 0.19 -3.31 5.67
C MET A 49 1.10 -2.10 5.53
N ARG A 50 0.88 -1.09 6.36
CA ARG A 50 1.77 0.07 6.45
C ARG A 50 2.69 -0.05 7.66
N PHE A 51 3.92 0.39 7.48
CA PHE A 51 4.88 0.58 8.56
C PHE A 51 5.14 2.08 8.65
N VAL A 52 5.11 2.61 9.87
CA VAL A 52 5.40 4.01 10.17
C VAL A 52 6.69 4.10 10.98
N ALA A 53 7.33 5.27 10.98
CA ALA A 53 8.52 5.49 11.79
C ALA A 53 8.17 5.43 13.30
N GLU A 54 9.11 4.98 14.14
CA GLU A 54 8.88 4.81 15.60
C GLU A 54 8.52 6.12 16.32
N ASP A 55 8.93 7.26 15.75
CA ASP A 55 8.63 8.60 16.25
C ASP A 55 7.26 9.14 15.77
N LYS A 56 6.54 8.39 14.94
CA LYS A 56 5.18 8.71 14.50
C LYS A 56 4.18 7.93 15.37
N GLU A 57 3.45 8.63 16.24
CA GLU A 57 2.36 8.02 17.00
C GLU A 57 1.24 7.53 16.06
N LEU A 58 0.64 6.38 16.42
CA LEU A 58 -0.54 5.88 15.74
C LEU A 58 -1.74 6.74 16.13
N GLU A 59 -2.21 7.54 15.18
CA GLU A 59 -3.48 8.26 15.33
C GLU A 59 -4.64 7.31 15.00
N TYR A 60 -5.61 7.21 15.93
CA TYR A 60 -6.86 6.49 15.75
C TYR A 60 -7.97 7.51 15.48
N GLU A 61 -8.68 7.37 14.37
CA GLU A 61 -9.95 8.05 14.14
C GLU A 61 -11.08 7.06 14.48
N LEU A 62 -11.95 7.46 15.42
CA LEU A 62 -13.16 6.72 15.83
C LEU A 62 -14.38 7.24 15.07
#